data_AF-A0A2X1BPG3-F1
#
_entry.id   AF-A0A2X1BPG3-F1
#
_cell.length_a   1.000
_cell.length_b   1.000
_cell.length_c   1.000
_cell.angle_alpha   90.00
_cell.angle_beta   90.00
_cell.angle_gamma   90.00
#
_symmetry.space_group_name_H-M   'P 1'
#
loop_
_entity.id
_entity.type
_entity.pdbx_description
1 polymer ?
#
loop_
_entity_poly.entity_id
_entity_poly.type
_entity_poly.pdbx_seq_one_letter_code
_entity_poly.pdbx_strand_id
1 'polypeptide(L)'
;MASIVQLLTGAASDTGFAGIGAQALFKRRNLLQFNADIEAVMLMRRQDNGDAVSIALNTEIVPWSEEMRALMPKVMSGLADAQEQSRFARLWQERVSQMLLHHAEDSQMIQLKQCVFPG
;
A
#
# COMPACT_ATOMS: atom_id res chain seq x y z
N MET A 1 1.64 1.61 -5.31
CA MET A 1 0.95 2.16 -4.13
C MET A 1 0.81 3.68 -4.19
N ALA A 2 1.89 4.44 -4.34
CA ALA A 2 1.87 5.91 -4.36
C ALA A 2 0.81 6.56 -5.29
N SER A 3 0.65 6.09 -6.52
CA SER A 3 -0.35 6.64 -7.44
C SER A 3 -1.78 6.52 -6.93
N ILE A 4 -2.11 5.45 -6.20
CA ILE A 4 -3.42 5.24 -5.58
C ILE A 4 -3.62 6.20 -4.41
N VAL A 5 -2.59 6.37 -3.56
CA VAL A 5 -2.62 7.33 -2.44
C VAL A 5 -2.82 8.74 -2.96
N GLN A 6 -2.07 9.13 -4.00
CA GLN A 6 -2.21 10.43 -4.65
C GLN A 6 -3.61 10.63 -5.23
N LEU A 7 -4.18 9.62 -5.89
CA LEU A 7 -5.54 9.68 -6.44
C LEU A 7 -6.58 9.92 -5.33
N LEU A 8 -6.48 9.20 -4.22
CA LEU A 8 -7.48 9.24 -3.14
C LEU A 8 -7.35 10.50 -2.26
N THR A 9 -6.13 10.96 -2.02
CA THR A 9 -5.86 12.02 -1.03
C THR A 9 -5.50 13.37 -1.67
N GLY A 10 -5.13 13.36 -2.94
CA GLY A 10 -4.50 14.49 -3.62
C GLY A 10 -3.07 14.76 -3.16
N ALA A 11 -2.50 14.01 -2.21
CA ALA A 11 -1.11 14.20 -1.79
C ALA A 11 -0.16 13.77 -2.92
N ALA A 12 0.56 14.74 -3.50
CA ALA A 12 1.43 14.52 -4.63
C ALA A 12 2.89 14.81 -4.30
N SER A 13 3.80 14.31 -5.14
CA SER A 13 5.21 14.70 -5.12
C SER A 13 5.39 16.16 -5.59
N ASP A 14 6.58 16.49 -6.08
CA ASP A 14 6.94 17.74 -6.75
C ASP A 14 6.06 18.13 -7.96
N THR A 15 5.39 17.17 -8.59
CA THR A 15 4.49 17.42 -9.75
C THR A 15 3.09 17.88 -9.36
N GLY A 16 2.76 17.94 -8.06
CA GLY A 16 1.43 18.32 -7.59
C GLY A 16 1.03 19.76 -7.90
N PHE A 17 -0.26 20.04 -7.68
CA PHE A 17 -0.81 21.39 -7.75
C PHE A 17 -0.09 22.33 -6.78
N ALA A 18 0.45 23.44 -7.30
CA ALA A 18 1.25 24.39 -6.52
C ALA A 18 0.43 25.20 -5.50
N GLY A 19 -0.90 25.26 -5.69
CA GLY A 19 -1.79 26.11 -4.93
C GLY A 19 -2.17 27.39 -5.69
N ILE A 20 -3.10 28.16 -5.13
CA ILE A 20 -3.61 29.42 -5.70
C ILE A 20 -3.09 30.62 -4.91
N GLY A 21 -2.59 31.62 -5.63
CA GLY A 21 -2.14 32.89 -5.07
C GLY A 21 -0.84 32.78 -4.26
N ALA A 22 -0.43 33.89 -3.66
CA ALA A 22 0.82 33.98 -2.89
C ALA A 22 0.84 33.06 -1.65
N GLN A 23 -0.33 32.73 -1.11
CA GLN A 23 -0.46 31.83 0.06
C GLN A 23 -0.49 30.34 -0.33
N ALA A 24 -0.42 30.00 -1.62
CA ALA A 24 -0.49 28.63 -2.12
C ALA A 24 -1.72 27.85 -1.58
N LEU A 25 -2.90 28.49 -1.58
CA LEU A 25 -4.13 27.87 -1.10
C LEU A 25 -4.42 26.57 -1.87
N PHE A 26 -4.83 25.52 -1.15
CA PHE A 26 -5.11 24.19 -1.70
C PHE A 26 -3.88 23.47 -2.32
N LYS A 27 -2.65 23.86 -1.96
CA LYS A 27 -1.43 23.18 -2.43
C LYS A 27 -1.47 21.68 -2.15
N ARG A 28 -1.13 20.90 -3.18
CA ARG A 28 -1.03 19.44 -3.15
C ARG A 28 0.38 18.90 -3.41
N ARG A 29 1.25 19.78 -3.91
CA ARG A 29 2.67 19.51 -4.16
C ARG A 29 3.44 19.25 -2.86
N ASN A 30 4.38 18.33 -2.91
CA ASN A 30 5.30 17.96 -1.80
C ASN A 30 4.60 17.41 -0.56
N LEU A 31 3.45 16.75 -0.73
CA LEU A 31 2.73 16.08 0.35
C LEU A 31 2.97 14.57 0.39
N LEU A 32 3.51 14.01 -0.69
CA LEU A 32 3.92 12.62 -0.77
C LEU A 32 5.45 12.54 -0.78
N GLN A 33 6.00 11.83 0.18
CA GLN A 33 7.44 11.64 0.35
C GLN A 33 7.78 10.16 0.26
N PHE A 34 8.95 9.86 -0.29
CA PHE A 34 9.46 8.50 -0.50
C PHE A 34 10.76 8.29 0.25
N ASN A 35 11.13 7.04 0.49
CA ASN A 35 12.36 6.67 1.22
C ASN A 35 12.44 7.30 2.63
N ALA A 36 11.28 7.48 3.27
CA ALA A 36 11.23 7.87 4.67
C ALA A 36 11.69 6.70 5.55
N ASP A 37 12.42 7.02 6.60
CA ASP A 37 12.85 6.04 7.61
C ASP A 37 11.66 5.72 8.54
N ILE A 38 10.83 4.76 8.13
CA ILE A 38 9.62 4.35 8.86
C ILE A 38 9.54 2.82 8.96
N GLU A 39 9.15 2.33 10.13
CA GLU A 39 8.84 0.91 10.36
C GLU A 39 7.39 0.56 9.97
N ALA A 40 6.93 1.08 8.83
CA ALA A 40 5.56 0.93 8.34
C ALA A 40 5.51 0.98 6.81
N VAL A 41 4.40 0.52 6.22
CA VAL A 41 4.19 0.62 4.76
C VAL A 41 3.91 2.08 4.37
N MET A 42 3.25 2.83 5.24
CA MET A 42 2.89 4.22 5.01
C MET A 42 2.69 4.96 6.32
N LEU A 43 2.97 6.25 6.32
CA LEU A 43 2.62 7.15 7.40
C LEU A 43 1.81 8.30 6.80
N MET A 44 0.65 8.57 7.38
CA MET A 44 -0.26 9.63 6.93
C MET A 44 -0.42 10.68 8.02
N ARG A 45 -0.38 11.96 7.64
CA ARG A 45 -0.61 13.11 8.51
C ARG A 45 -1.70 14.00 7.94
N ARG A 46 -2.65 14.38 8.78
CA ARG A 46 -3.63 15.41 8.48
C ARG A 46 -2.98 16.79 8.46
N GLN A 47 -3.30 17.60 7.45
CA GLN A 47 -2.71 18.94 7.33
C GLN A 47 -3.38 20.00 8.20
N ASP A 48 -4.64 19.77 8.59
CA ASP A 48 -5.45 20.73 9.33
C ASP A 48 -5.19 20.68 10.84
N ASN A 49 -4.98 19.48 11.40
CA ASN A 49 -4.79 19.28 12.84
C ASN A 49 -3.52 18.53 13.23
N GLY A 50 -2.76 17.99 12.26
CA GLY A 50 -1.52 17.28 12.52
C GLY A 50 -1.68 15.83 13.00
N ASP A 51 -2.91 15.33 13.19
CA ASP A 51 -3.14 13.94 13.58
C ASP A 51 -2.48 12.99 12.57
N ALA A 52 -1.82 11.95 13.09
CA ALA A 52 -1.06 11.04 12.26
C ALA A 52 -1.27 9.58 12.63
N VAL A 53 -1.16 8.74 11.61
CA VAL A 53 -1.20 7.28 11.73
C VAL A 53 -0.08 6.65 10.91
N SER A 54 0.55 5.62 11.46
CA SER A 54 1.31 4.65 10.70
C SER A 54 0.42 3.48 10.32
N ILE A 55 0.65 2.95 9.12
CA ILE A 55 -0.14 1.90 8.50
C ILE A 55 0.81 0.75 8.18
N ALA A 56 0.56 -0.41 8.79
CA ALA A 56 1.23 -1.66 8.47
C ALA A 56 0.24 -2.62 7.79
N LEU A 57 0.77 -3.48 6.92
CA LEU A 57 0.01 -4.49 6.19
C LEU A 57 0.52 -5.87 6.58
N ASN A 58 -0.35 -6.68 7.17
CA ASN A 58 -0.08 -8.08 7.45
C ASN A 58 -0.84 -8.97 6.46
N THR A 59 -0.13 -9.46 5.44
CA THR A 59 -0.75 -10.37 4.46
C THR A 59 -0.75 -11.84 4.90
N GLU A 60 -0.10 -12.18 6.02
CA GLU A 60 0.04 -13.57 6.48
C GLU A 60 -1.29 -14.16 6.98
N ILE A 61 -2.26 -13.31 7.34
CA ILE A 61 -3.62 -13.70 7.72
C ILE A 61 -4.34 -14.47 6.61
N VAL A 62 -3.98 -14.19 5.35
CA VAL A 62 -4.40 -15.01 4.22
C VAL A 62 -3.20 -15.86 3.78
N PRO A 63 -3.10 -17.11 4.27
CA PRO A 63 -1.94 -17.95 4.02
C PRO A 63 -1.83 -18.32 2.54
N TRP A 64 -0.60 -18.60 2.13
CA TRP A 64 -0.33 -19.22 0.83
C TRP A 64 -0.79 -20.67 0.85
N SER A 65 -1.49 -21.13 -0.19
CA SER A 65 -1.77 -22.55 -0.36
C SER A 65 -0.47 -23.32 -0.60
N GLU A 66 -0.46 -24.61 -0.24
CA GLU A 66 0.71 -25.49 -0.46
C GLU A 66 1.14 -25.50 -1.93
N GLU A 67 0.19 -25.63 -2.84
CA GLU A 67 0.42 -25.59 -4.28
C GLU A 67 1.04 -24.25 -4.73
N MET A 68 0.55 -23.14 -4.19
CA MET A 68 1.07 -21.82 -4.52
C MET A 68 2.52 -21.65 -4.03
N ARG A 69 2.85 -22.18 -2.85
CA ARG A 69 4.23 -22.18 -2.33
C ARG A 69 5.16 -23.00 -3.22
N ALA A 70 4.70 -24.12 -3.77
CA ALA A 70 5.48 -24.94 -4.69
C ALA A 70 5.70 -24.26 -6.06
N LEU A 71 4.71 -23.54 -6.57
CA LEU A 71 4.78 -22.86 -7.87
C LEU A 71 5.55 -21.53 -7.83
N MET A 72 5.49 -20.79 -6.72
CA MET A 72 6.11 -19.47 -6.59
C MET A 72 7.59 -19.44 -7.00
N PRO A 73 8.50 -20.28 -6.48
CA PRO A 73 9.92 -20.22 -6.86
C PRO A 73 10.13 -20.51 -8.35
N LYS A 74 9.34 -21.40 -8.96
CA LYS A 74 9.40 -21.69 -10.40
C LYS A 74 8.99 -20.47 -11.23
N VAL A 75 7.90 -19.79 -10.84
CA VAL A 75 7.42 -18.59 -11.56
C VAL A 75 8.43 -17.44 -11.41
N MET A 76 8.96 -17.21 -10.21
CA MET A 76 9.93 -16.13 -9.96
C MET A 76 11.28 -16.36 -10.63
N SER A 77 11.69 -17.62 -10.82
CA SER A 77 12.92 -17.97 -11.54
C SER A 77 12.74 -18.10 -13.07
N GLY A 78 11.51 -17.95 -13.58
CA GLY A 78 11.21 -18.13 -15.00
C GLY A 78 11.25 -19.59 -15.48
N LEU A 79 11.26 -20.56 -14.56
CA LEU A 79 11.29 -21.99 -14.85
C LEU A 79 9.90 -22.63 -14.96
N ALA A 80 8.85 -21.90 -14.57
CA ALA A 80 7.47 -22.38 -14.68
C ALA A 80 7.03 -22.45 -16.14
N ASP A 81 6.42 -23.57 -16.54
CA ASP A 81 5.78 -23.69 -17.85
C ASP A 81 4.48 -22.86 -17.92
N ALA A 82 3.83 -22.83 -19.10
CA ALA A 82 2.62 -22.05 -19.32
C ALA A 82 1.44 -22.51 -18.43
N GLN A 83 1.34 -23.80 -18.12
CA GLN A 83 0.30 -24.35 -17.28
C GLN A 83 0.54 -23.97 -15.81
N GLU A 84 1.78 -24.10 -15.35
CA GLU A 84 2.23 -23.70 -14.01
C GLU A 84 2.05 -22.20 -13.77
N GLN A 85 2.39 -21.35 -14.75
CA GLN A 85 2.17 -19.90 -14.68
C GLN A 85 0.68 -19.56 -14.58
N SER A 86 -0.16 -20.17 -15.43
CA SER A 86 -1.61 -19.97 -15.39
C SER A 86 -2.22 -20.41 -14.06
N ARG A 87 -1.77 -21.57 -13.55
CA ARG A 87 -2.21 -22.08 -12.25
C ARG A 87 -1.81 -21.15 -11.11
N PHE A 88 -0.56 -20.69 -11.09
CA PHE A 88 -0.09 -19.72 -10.11
C PHE A 88 -0.87 -18.41 -10.17
N ALA A 89 -1.12 -17.88 -11.37
CA ALA A 89 -1.90 -16.65 -11.55
C ALA A 89 -3.31 -16.78 -10.97
N ARG A 90 -3.97 -17.92 -11.17
CA ARG A 90 -5.29 -18.18 -10.58
C ARG A 90 -5.23 -18.22 -9.04
N LEU A 91 -4.30 -18.99 -8.47
CA LEU A 91 -4.12 -19.06 -7.01
C LEU A 91 -3.80 -17.68 -6.41
N TRP A 92 -3.04 -16.87 -7.14
CA TRP A 92 -2.73 -15.50 -6.74
C TRP A 92 -3.97 -14.62 -6.68
N GLN A 93 -4.78 -14.63 -7.74
CA GLN A 93 -6.01 -13.86 -7.79
C GLN A 93 -7.01 -14.31 -6.72
N GLU A 94 -7.13 -15.62 -6.48
CA GLU A 94 -7.95 -16.17 -5.41
C GLU A 94 -7.47 -15.65 -4.04
N ARG A 95 -6.16 -15.66 -3.78
CA ARG A 95 -5.58 -15.12 -2.54
C ARG A 95 -5.82 -13.62 -2.38
N VAL A 96 -5.60 -12.83 -3.42
CA VAL A 96 -5.86 -11.37 -3.39
C VAL A 96 -7.35 -11.07 -3.17
N SER A 97 -8.23 -11.84 -3.83
CA SER A 97 -9.68 -11.72 -3.65
C SER A 97 -10.09 -11.97 -2.19
N GLN A 98 -9.51 -12.97 -1.53
CA GLN A 98 -9.74 -13.21 -0.10
C GLN A 98 -9.34 -12.00 0.76
N MET A 99 -8.18 -11.40 0.49
CA MET A 99 -7.75 -10.19 1.21
C MET A 99 -8.74 -9.04 1.04
N LEU A 100 -9.11 -8.74 -0.21
CA LEU A 100 -9.90 -7.56 -0.54
C LEU A 100 -11.39 -7.70 -0.21
N LEU A 101 -11.95 -8.91 -0.27
CA LEU A 101 -13.38 -9.13 -0.09
C LEU A 101 -13.74 -9.57 1.33
N HIS A 102 -12.83 -10.23 2.04
CA HIS A 102 -13.13 -10.82 3.36
C HIS A 102 -12.31 -10.21 4.50
N HIS A 103 -11.15 -9.59 4.22
CA HIS A 103 -10.26 -9.03 5.24
C HIS A 103 -9.98 -7.54 5.07
N ALA A 104 -10.69 -6.82 4.20
CA ALA A 104 -10.43 -5.40 3.96
C ALA A 104 -10.62 -4.52 5.21
N GLU A 105 -11.52 -4.92 6.11
CA GLU A 105 -11.79 -4.23 7.38
C GLU A 105 -11.17 -4.97 8.60
N ASP A 106 -10.38 -6.02 8.35
CA ASP A 106 -9.73 -6.78 9.41
C ASP A 106 -8.56 -5.98 9.99
N SER A 107 -8.67 -5.63 11.27
CA SER A 107 -7.63 -4.88 12.00
C SER A 107 -6.32 -5.65 12.15
N GLN A 108 -6.35 -6.98 11.98
CA GLN A 108 -5.11 -7.75 11.89
C GLN A 108 -4.44 -7.56 10.53
N MET A 109 -5.20 -7.39 9.43
CA MET A 109 -4.69 -7.20 8.07
C MET A 109 -4.16 -5.80 7.86
N ILE A 110 -4.96 -4.79 8.20
CA ILE A 110 -4.55 -3.38 8.14
C ILE A 110 -4.41 -2.87 9.56
N GLN A 111 -3.16 -2.73 9.99
CA GLN A 111 -2.82 -2.32 11.35
C GLN A 111 -2.55 -0.82 11.36
N LEU A 112 -3.32 -0.11 12.18
CA LEU A 112 -3.19 1.33 12.36
C LEU A 112 -2.62 1.62 13.74
N LYS A 113 -1.58 2.46 13.79
CA LYS A 113 -1.07 3.00 15.06
C LYS A 113 -1.03 4.52 14.98
N GLN A 114 -1.62 5.19 15.96
CA GLN A 114 -1.45 6.64 16.09
C GLN A 114 0.03 6.98 16.28
N CYS A 115 0.46 8.07 15.67
CA CYS A 115 1.84 8.53 15.73
C CYS A 115 1.88 10.02 16.05
N VAL A 116 2.97 10.45 16.66
CA VAL A 116 3.28 11.86 16.85
C VAL A 116 4.47 12.18 15.96
N PHE A 117 4.31 13.17 15.08
CA PHE A 117 5.48 13.69 14.38
C PHE A 117 6.30 14.53 15.36
N PRO A 118 7.61 14.29 15.48
CA PRO A 118 8.47 15.33 16.04
C PRO A 118 8.33 16.58 15.17
N GLY A 119 8.11 17.73 15.82
CA GLY A 119 7.94 19.04 15.18
C GLY A 119 9.17 19.51 14.43
#